data_AF-A0AA38JU52-F1
#
_entry.id   AF-A0AA38JU52-F1
#
_cell.length_a   1.000
_cell.length_b   1.000
_cell.length_c   1.000
_cell.angle_alpha   90.00
_cell.angle_beta   90.00
_cell.angle_gamma   90.00
#
_symmetry.space_group_name_H-M   'P 1'
#
loop_
_entity.id
_entity.type
_entity.pdbx_description
1 polymer ?
#
loop_
_entity_poly.entity_id
_entity_poly.type
_entity_poly.pdbx_seq_one_letter_code
_entity_poly.pdbx_strand_id
1 'polypeptide(L)'
;CLANDVILACLQACLKQAQASWKRDKPQIHFSGERYETPEEAQARARIQEGVRSSSVRVYTRKATKYKTRLDALDELLKDSTLTTFTRRKWEFAWDIVHNLGKDGQSSEDTDRDDDELPLVTTVPYYRRRIVGELLQEVDREAARLQWKAATLKGKHAV
;
A
#
# COMPACT_ATOMS: atom_id res chain seq x y z
N CYS A 1 4.51 10.79 36.85
CA CYS A 1 4.47 11.96 35.95
C CYS A 1 5.27 11.65 34.70
N LEU A 2 4.83 12.11 33.52
CA LEU A 2 5.62 11.98 32.28
C LEU A 2 6.93 12.76 32.42
N ALA A 3 8.00 12.25 31.81
CA ALA A 3 9.28 12.96 31.77
C ALA A 3 9.19 14.19 30.84
N ASN A 4 9.96 15.24 31.15
CA ASN A 4 9.89 16.54 30.48
C ASN A 4 10.16 16.46 28.96
N ASP A 5 11.04 15.55 28.55
CA ASP A 5 11.35 15.23 27.16
C ASP A 5 10.14 14.65 26.42
N VAL A 6 9.40 13.73 27.04
CA VAL A 6 8.15 13.17 26.50
C VAL A 6 7.09 14.26 26.34
N ILE A 7 6.96 15.15 27.32
CA ILE A 7 6.03 16.29 27.26
C ILE A 7 6.38 17.22 26.11
N LEU A 8 7.67 17.58 25.94
CA LEU A 8 8.14 18.41 24.84
C LEU A 8 7.89 17.76 23.48
N ALA A 9 8.16 16.47 23.34
CA ALA A 9 7.92 15.72 22.11
C ALA A 9 6.42 15.71 21.73
N CYS A 10 5.55 15.49 22.71
CA CYS A 10 4.09 15.58 22.53
C CYS A 10 3.65 16.97 22.05
N LEU A 11 4.13 18.04 22.71
CA LEU A 11 3.79 19.42 22.33
C LEU A 11 4.26 19.74 20.90
N GLN A 12 5.47 19.33 20.53
CA GLN A 12 5.99 19.53 19.18
C GLN A 12 5.18 18.76 18.13
N ALA A 13 4.75 17.53 18.43
CA ALA A 13 3.88 16.75 17.55
C ALA A 13 2.52 17.45 17.35
N CYS A 14 1.91 17.92 18.44
CA CYS A 14 0.66 18.68 18.40
C CYS A 14 0.79 19.96 17.55
N LEU A 15 1.87 20.74 17.75
CA LEU A 15 2.14 21.96 16.98
C LEU A 15 2.32 21.65 15.49
N LYS A 16 3.08 20.60 15.14
CA LYS A 16 3.25 20.18 13.74
C LYS A 16 1.92 19.76 13.11
N GLN A 17 1.08 19.04 13.85
CA GLN A 17 -0.25 18.66 13.38
C GLN A 17 -1.13 19.90 13.15
N ALA A 18 -1.16 20.84 14.10
CA ALA A 18 -1.92 22.09 13.94
C ALA A 18 -1.44 22.90 12.74
N GLN A 19 -0.12 23.00 12.52
CA GLN A 19 0.45 23.68 11.36
C GLN A 19 0.07 23.02 10.04
N ALA A 20 0.07 21.68 9.98
CA ALA A 20 -0.36 20.93 8.80
C ALA A 20 -1.84 21.15 8.50
N SER A 21 -2.70 21.08 9.53
CA SER A 21 -4.13 21.35 9.40
C SER A 21 -4.40 22.78 8.95
N TRP A 22 -3.75 23.78 9.56
CA TRP A 22 -3.89 25.18 9.15
C TRP A 22 -3.47 25.41 7.70
N LYS A 23 -2.34 24.84 7.26
CA LYS A 23 -1.89 24.99 5.87
C LYS A 23 -2.90 24.42 4.87
N ARG A 24 -3.63 23.37 5.25
CA ARG A 24 -4.66 22.74 4.43
C ARG A 24 -5.98 23.54 4.42
N ASP A 25 -6.39 24.03 5.58
CA ASP A 25 -7.73 24.58 5.79
C ASP A 25 -7.76 26.12 5.74
N LYS A 26 -6.60 26.78 5.65
CA LYS A 26 -6.55 28.24 5.48
C LYS A 26 -7.28 28.67 4.19
N PRO A 27 -7.94 29.84 4.19
CA PRO A 27 -8.54 30.41 3.00
C PRO A 27 -7.51 30.53 1.87
N GLN A 28 -7.86 30.01 0.70
CA GLN A 28 -7.06 30.14 -0.51
C GLN A 28 -7.47 31.37 -1.31
N ILE A 29 -6.52 31.93 -2.06
CA ILE A 29 -6.81 32.94 -3.06
C ILE A 29 -7.51 32.23 -4.22
N HIS A 30 -8.67 32.74 -4.63
CA HIS A 30 -9.44 32.23 -5.75
C HIS A 30 -8.61 32.26 -7.05
N PHE A 31 -8.94 31.41 -8.04
CA PHE A 31 -8.14 31.31 -9.28
C PHE A 31 -8.00 32.65 -10.03
N SER A 32 -8.94 33.58 -9.84
CA SER A 32 -8.89 34.92 -10.43
C SER A 32 -7.85 35.84 -9.78
N GLY A 33 -7.34 35.52 -8.59
CA GLY A 33 -6.36 36.33 -7.87
C GLY A 33 -6.92 37.54 -7.11
N GLU A 34 -8.18 37.90 -7.34
CA GLU A 34 -8.79 39.15 -6.86
C GLU A 34 -9.52 39.02 -5.51
N ARG A 35 -9.83 37.79 -5.09
CA ARG A 35 -10.58 37.50 -3.87
C ARG A 35 -10.12 36.21 -3.20
N TYR A 36 -10.48 36.04 -1.94
CA TYR A 36 -10.42 34.74 -1.29
C TYR A 36 -11.56 33.84 -1.79
N GLU A 37 -11.36 32.53 -1.67
CA GLU A 37 -12.41 31.53 -1.91
C GLU A 37 -13.62 31.78 -1.00
N THR A 38 -14.82 31.49 -1.50
CA THR A 38 -16.04 31.51 -0.68
C THR A 38 -16.10 30.29 0.24
N PRO A 39 -16.93 30.30 1.29
CA PRO A 39 -17.15 29.11 2.13
C PRO A 39 -17.59 27.87 1.33
N GLU A 40 -18.39 28.05 0.27
CA GLU A 40 -18.86 26.96 -0.59
C GLU A 40 -17.70 26.36 -1.41
N GLU A 41 -16.83 27.21 -1.96
CA GLU A 41 -15.62 26.80 -2.70
C GLU A 41 -14.65 26.04 -1.78
N ALA A 42 -14.43 26.57 -0.57
CA ALA A 42 -13.62 25.91 0.46
C ALA A 42 -14.20 24.54 0.86
N GLN A 43 -15.53 24.45 1.01
CA GLN A 43 -16.20 23.19 1.34
C GLN A 43 -16.09 22.18 0.18
N ALA A 44 -16.26 22.61 -1.06
CA ALA A 44 -16.08 21.76 -2.24
C ALA A 44 -14.65 21.22 -2.32
N ARG A 45 -13.65 22.09 -2.11
CA ARG A 45 -12.23 21.71 -2.03
C ARG A 45 -11.96 20.69 -0.92
N ALA A 46 -12.52 20.91 0.27
CA ALA A 46 -12.39 19.97 1.38
C ALA A 46 -12.96 18.57 1.05
N ARG A 47 -14.10 18.51 0.36
CA ARG A 47 -14.68 17.24 -0.11
C ARG A 47 -13.79 16.51 -1.12
N ILE A 48 -13.20 17.24 -2.07
CA ILE A 48 -12.26 16.67 -3.04
C ILE A 48 -11.02 16.13 -2.33
N GLN A 49 -10.43 16.92 -1.42
CA GLN A 49 -9.25 16.51 -0.65
C GLN A 49 -9.54 15.25 0.19
N GLU A 50 -10.71 15.18 0.81
CA GLU A 50 -11.11 14.00 1.58
C GLU A 50 -11.29 12.76 0.68
N GLY A 51 -11.85 12.94 -0.53
CA GLY A 51 -11.93 11.88 -1.53
C GLY A 51 -10.56 11.36 -1.94
N VAL A 52 -9.63 12.25 -2.29
CA VAL A 52 -8.24 11.88 -2.63
C VAL A 52 -7.56 11.16 -1.48
N ARG A 53 -7.69 11.69 -0.26
CA ARG A 53 -7.11 11.10 0.95
C ARG A 53 -7.65 9.70 1.20
N SER A 54 -8.96 9.52 1.11
CA SER A 54 -9.62 8.22 1.29
C SER A 54 -9.10 7.19 0.27
N SER A 55 -9.02 7.59 -1.01
CA SER A 55 -8.45 6.75 -2.07
C SER A 55 -6.99 6.41 -1.82
N SER A 56 -6.14 7.39 -1.47
CA SER A 56 -4.73 7.14 -1.18
C SER A 56 -4.53 6.20 0.01
N VAL A 57 -5.32 6.37 1.09
CA VAL A 57 -5.30 5.48 2.25
C VAL A 57 -5.71 4.06 1.87
N ARG A 58 -6.76 3.91 1.04
CA ARG A 58 -7.20 2.61 0.54
C ARG A 58 -6.12 1.91 -0.27
N VAL A 59 -5.50 2.62 -1.23
CA VAL A 59 -4.40 2.11 -2.06
C VAL A 59 -3.23 1.67 -1.19
N TYR A 60 -2.77 2.54 -0.29
CA TYR A 60 -1.64 2.25 0.60
C TYR A 60 -1.92 1.04 1.49
N THR A 61 -3.11 0.98 2.10
CA THR A 61 -3.50 -0.14 2.97
C THR A 61 -3.51 -1.46 2.21
N ARG A 62 -4.07 -1.47 0.99
CA ARG A 62 -4.08 -2.66 0.13
C ARG A 62 -2.66 -3.10 -0.24
N LYS A 63 -1.81 -2.18 -0.67
CA LYS A 63 -0.40 -2.46 -0.98
C LYS A 63 0.35 -3.01 0.24
N ALA A 64 0.16 -2.42 1.42
CA ALA A 64 0.77 -2.87 2.65
C ALA A 64 0.30 -4.27 3.06
N THR A 65 -0.99 -4.55 2.97
CA THR A 65 -1.55 -5.89 3.23
C THR A 65 -1.00 -6.91 2.25
N LYS A 66 -0.99 -6.60 0.95
CA LYS A 66 -0.46 -7.50 -0.09
C LYS A 66 1.02 -7.80 0.11
N TYR A 67 1.83 -6.79 0.40
CA TYR A 67 3.25 -6.94 0.75
C TYR A 67 3.43 -7.92 1.91
N LYS A 68 2.71 -7.69 3.01
CA LYS A 68 2.78 -8.54 4.19
C LYS A 68 2.35 -9.97 3.89
N THR A 69 1.21 -10.16 3.24
CA THR A 69 0.69 -11.48 2.86
C THR A 69 1.67 -12.27 1.98
N ARG A 70 2.34 -11.60 1.03
CA ARG A 70 3.34 -12.24 0.17
C ARG A 70 4.57 -12.66 0.97
N LEU A 71 5.09 -11.82 1.86
CA LEU A 71 6.22 -12.18 2.72
C LEU A 71 5.88 -13.35 3.64
N ASP A 72 4.75 -13.26 4.36
CA ASP A 72 4.30 -14.32 5.26
C ASP A 72 4.16 -15.66 4.52
N ALA A 73 3.61 -15.64 3.30
CA ALA A 73 3.48 -16.83 2.46
C ALA A 73 4.82 -17.38 1.97
N LEU A 74 5.74 -16.52 1.52
CA LEU A 74 7.06 -16.92 1.05
C LEU A 74 7.91 -17.50 2.19
N ASP A 75 7.86 -16.88 3.38
CA ASP A 75 8.52 -17.40 4.57
C ASP A 75 7.97 -18.78 4.95
N GLU A 76 6.67 -19.00 4.83
CA GLU A 76 6.05 -20.30 5.08
C GLU A 76 6.42 -21.34 4.02
N LEU A 77 6.45 -20.97 2.74
CA LEU A 77 6.87 -21.85 1.65
C LEU A 77 8.33 -22.27 1.81
N LEU A 78 9.22 -21.35 2.21
CA LEU A 78 10.65 -21.63 2.36
C LEU A 78 10.98 -22.52 3.56
N LYS A 79 10.08 -22.65 4.55
CA LYS A 79 10.22 -23.62 5.65
C LYS A 79 10.08 -25.07 5.19
N ASP A 80 9.42 -25.32 4.06
CA ASP A 80 9.22 -26.68 3.57
C ASP A 80 10.54 -27.31 3.11
N SER A 81 11.01 -28.31 3.87
CA SER A 81 12.25 -29.04 3.60
C SER A 81 12.12 -30.01 2.43
N THR A 82 10.90 -30.29 1.95
CA THR A 82 10.64 -31.22 0.84
C THR A 82 10.72 -30.56 -0.54
N LEU A 83 10.90 -29.23 -0.57
CA LEU A 83 11.05 -28.49 -1.82
C LEU A 83 12.28 -28.93 -2.61
N THR A 84 12.10 -29.07 -3.92
CA THR A 84 13.23 -29.26 -4.83
C THR A 84 14.13 -28.02 -4.82
N THR A 85 15.43 -28.21 -5.12
CA THR A 85 16.41 -27.12 -5.18
C THR A 85 15.97 -25.99 -6.12
N PHE A 86 15.33 -26.35 -7.25
CA PHE A 86 14.83 -25.38 -8.21
C PHE A 86 13.68 -24.55 -7.64
N THR A 87 12.69 -25.20 -7.02
CA THR A 87 11.53 -24.51 -6.43
C THR A 87 11.96 -23.63 -5.26
N ARG A 88 12.91 -24.08 -4.44
CA ARG A 88 13.49 -23.26 -3.38
C ARG A 88 14.12 -21.99 -3.92
N ARG A 89 15.01 -22.09 -4.91
CA ARG A 89 15.63 -20.91 -5.56
C ARG A 89 14.60 -19.96 -6.17
N LYS A 90 13.51 -20.50 -6.74
CA LYS A 90 12.40 -19.69 -7.26
C LYS A 90 11.76 -18.86 -6.15
N TRP A 91 11.50 -19.45 -4.99
CA TRP A 91 10.90 -18.73 -3.86
C TRP A 91 11.87 -17.76 -3.19
N GLU A 92 13.16 -18.10 -3.09
CA GLU A 92 14.20 -17.17 -2.64
C GLU A 92 14.25 -15.94 -3.56
N PHE A 93 14.25 -16.14 -4.88
CA PHE A 93 14.23 -15.05 -5.85
C PHE A 93 12.94 -14.20 -5.75
N ALA A 94 11.78 -14.84 -5.56
CA ALA A 94 10.52 -14.13 -5.33
C ALA A 94 10.57 -13.31 -4.04
N TRP A 95 11.16 -13.85 -2.98
CA TRP A 95 11.35 -13.17 -1.70
C TRP A 95 12.22 -11.93 -1.87
N ASP A 96 13.37 -12.05 -2.54
CA ASP A 96 14.25 -10.92 -2.84
C ASP A 96 13.52 -9.83 -3.62
N ILE A 97 12.73 -10.20 -4.63
CA ILE A 97 11.93 -9.24 -5.40
C ILE A 97 10.92 -8.52 -4.49
N VAL A 98 10.11 -9.26 -3.73
CA VAL A 98 9.07 -8.68 -2.86
C VAL A 98 9.71 -7.77 -1.82
N HIS A 99 10.80 -8.20 -1.19
CA HIS A 99 11.52 -7.45 -0.18
C HIS A 99 12.08 -6.13 -0.75
N ASN A 100 12.76 -6.18 -1.90
CA ASN A 100 13.36 -5.00 -2.52
C ASN A 100 12.32 -4.03 -3.08
N LEU A 101 11.19 -4.53 -3.60
CA LEU A 101 10.08 -3.68 -4.05
C LEU A 101 9.34 -3.00 -2.90
N GLY A 102 9.38 -3.59 -1.71
CA GLY A 102 8.69 -3.08 -0.53
C GLY A 102 7.18 -2.95 -0.73
N LYS A 103 6.55 -2.08 0.06
CA LYS A 103 5.11 -1.82 0.00
C LYS A 103 4.72 -1.10 -1.29
N ASP A 104 5.51 -0.12 -1.71
CA ASP A 104 5.15 0.76 -2.83
C ASP A 104 5.18 0.04 -4.17
N GLY A 105 6.06 -0.96 -4.33
CA GLY A 105 6.14 -1.81 -5.51
C GLY A 105 5.08 -2.92 -5.59
N GLN A 106 4.15 -3.00 -4.64
CA GLN A 106 2.99 -3.87 -4.77
C GLN A 106 1.92 -3.24 -5.67
N SER A 107 1.24 -4.07 -6.47
CA SER A 107 0.09 -3.61 -7.25
C SER A 107 -1.13 -3.37 -6.37
N SER A 108 -1.97 -2.43 -6.79
CA SER A 108 -3.31 -2.20 -6.25
C SER A 108 -4.31 -2.26 -7.39
N GLU A 109 -5.46 -2.91 -7.20
CA GLU A 109 -6.53 -2.93 -8.21
C GLU A 109 -7.05 -1.52 -8.55
N ASP A 110 -6.83 -0.54 -7.67
CA ASP A 110 -7.16 0.87 -7.89
C ASP A 110 -6.11 1.59 -8.76
N THR A 111 -4.85 1.15 -8.75
CA THR A 111 -3.80 1.70 -9.65
C THR A 111 -3.80 1.04 -11.02
N ASP A 112 -4.50 -0.09 -11.15
CA ASP A 112 -4.59 -0.85 -12.39
C ASP A 112 -5.82 -0.45 -13.24
N ARG A 113 -6.75 0.37 -12.70
CA ARG A 113 -8.02 0.74 -13.34
C ARG A 113 -8.11 2.16 -13.90
N ASP A 114 -7.15 3.04 -13.62
CA ASP A 114 -7.32 4.48 -13.89
C ASP A 114 -6.27 5.03 -14.86
N ASP A 115 -6.02 4.36 -15.99
CA ASP A 115 -5.18 4.94 -17.05
C ASP A 115 -5.64 4.57 -18.47
N ASP A 116 -6.96 4.56 -18.70
CA ASP A 116 -7.52 4.46 -20.06
C ASP A 116 -7.27 5.74 -20.89
N GLU A 117 -7.02 6.89 -20.24
CA GLU A 117 -6.78 8.19 -20.89
C GLU A 117 -5.29 8.48 -21.19
N LEU A 118 -4.35 7.93 -20.41
CA LEU A 118 -2.91 8.09 -20.63
C LEU A 118 -2.19 6.76 -20.43
N PRO A 119 -2.46 5.71 -21.24
CA PRO A 119 -1.77 4.45 -21.10
C PRO A 119 -0.28 4.71 -21.09
N LEU A 120 0.39 4.43 -19.96
CA LEU A 120 1.82 4.61 -19.82
C LEU A 120 2.49 3.83 -20.96
N VAL A 121 2.87 4.54 -22.04
CA VAL A 121 3.60 3.99 -23.19
C VAL A 121 5.01 3.72 -22.70
N THR A 122 5.13 2.63 -21.96
CA THR A 122 6.39 2.14 -21.46
C THR A 122 6.97 1.25 -22.55
N THR A 123 7.92 1.77 -23.32
CA THR A 123 8.89 0.96 -24.07
C THR A 123 9.76 0.21 -23.08
N VAL A 124 9.20 -0.79 -22.41
CA VAL A 124 9.92 -1.66 -21.48
C VAL A 124 10.01 -3.04 -22.10
N PRO A 125 11.20 -3.67 -22.12
CA PRO A 125 11.38 -4.94 -22.80
C PRO A 125 10.43 -6.00 -22.22
N TYR A 126 9.61 -6.56 -23.10
CA TYR A 126 8.47 -7.44 -22.83
C TYR A 126 8.78 -8.63 -21.89
N TYR A 127 10.03 -9.08 -21.86
CA TYR A 127 10.46 -10.31 -21.19
C TYR A 127 10.59 -10.18 -19.67
N ARG A 128 11.11 -9.06 -19.14
CA ARG A 128 11.42 -8.93 -17.70
C ARG A 128 10.18 -8.70 -16.84
N ARG A 129 9.20 -7.93 -17.34
CA ARG A 129 7.93 -7.70 -16.62
C ARG A 129 7.06 -8.95 -16.57
N ARG A 130 7.05 -9.76 -17.64
CA ARG A 130 6.24 -10.98 -17.69
C ARG A 130 6.67 -12.01 -16.65
N ILE A 131 7.97 -12.25 -16.50
CA ILE A 131 8.49 -13.23 -15.54
C ILE A 131 8.18 -12.82 -14.10
N VAL A 132 8.42 -11.56 -13.73
CA VAL A 132 8.15 -11.07 -12.37
C VAL A 132 6.65 -11.03 -12.08
N GLY A 133 5.83 -10.60 -13.04
CA GLY A 133 4.37 -10.59 -12.90
C GLY A 133 3.80 -12.00 -12.69
N GLU A 134 4.19 -12.96 -13.53
CA GLU A 134 3.76 -14.36 -13.42
C GLU A 134 4.23 -14.99 -12.09
N LEU A 135 5.48 -14.74 -11.69
CA LEU A 135 6.03 -15.22 -10.42
C LEU A 135 5.24 -14.67 -9.22
N LEU A 136 4.99 -13.35 -9.19
CA LEU A 136 4.25 -12.73 -8.09
C LEU A 136 2.77 -13.14 -8.07
N GLN A 137 2.17 -13.44 -9.23
CA GLN A 137 0.83 -14.03 -9.30
C GLN A 137 0.82 -15.45 -8.74
N GLU A 138 1.87 -16.23 -8.97
CA GLU A 138 2.03 -17.55 -8.37
C GLU A 138 2.12 -17.47 -6.84
N VAL A 139 2.88 -16.50 -6.31
CA VAL A 139 2.93 -16.23 -4.86
C VAL A 139 1.55 -15.89 -4.31
N ASP A 140 0.76 -15.06 -5.01
CA ASP A 140 -0.59 -14.71 -4.57
C ASP A 140 -1.51 -15.95 -4.50
N ARG A 141 -1.39 -16.88 -5.45
CA ARG A 141 -2.15 -18.15 -5.44
C ARG A 141 -1.75 -19.03 -4.27
N GLU A 142 -0.45 -19.17 -4.00
CA GLU A 142 0.05 -19.96 -2.86
C GLU A 142 -0.33 -19.33 -1.52
N ALA A 143 -0.28 -18.00 -1.40
CA ALA A 143 -0.76 -17.29 -0.22
C ALA A 143 -2.25 -17.57 0.04
N ALA A 144 -3.09 -17.50 -0.99
CA ALA A 144 -4.51 -17.84 -0.88
C ALA A 144 -4.71 -19.31 -0.45
N ARG A 145 -3.90 -20.23 -0.99
CA ARG A 145 -3.94 -21.66 -0.62
C ARG A 145 -3.56 -21.87 0.85
N LEU A 146 -2.51 -21.21 1.34
CA LEU A 146 -2.09 -21.27 2.74
C LEU A 146 -3.15 -20.70 3.68
N GLN A 147 -3.75 -19.56 3.33
CA GLN A 147 -4.85 -18.96 4.09
C GLN A 147 -6.06 -19.90 4.17
N TRP A 148 -6.43 -20.53 3.07
CA TRP A 148 -7.52 -21.51 3.04
C TRP A 148 -7.24 -22.74 3.91
N LYS A 149 -6.01 -23.28 3.86
CA LYS A 149 -5.57 -24.37 4.75
C LYS A 149 -5.62 -23.97 6.22
N ALA A 150 -5.15 -22.77 6.57
CA ALA A 150 -5.20 -22.26 7.94
C ALA A 150 -6.65 -22.06 8.42
N ALA A 151 -7.54 -21.57 7.57
CA ALA A 151 -8.96 -21.38 7.89
C ALA A 151 -9.68 -22.72 8.13
N THR A 152 -9.44 -23.71 7.27
CA THR A 152 -10.02 -25.06 7.40
C THR A 152 -9.51 -25.80 8.64
N LEU A 153 -8.25 -25.61 9.04
CA LEU A 153 -7.71 -26.14 10.30
C LEU A 153 -8.34 -25.47 11.52
N LYS A 154 -8.50 -24.14 11.51
CA LYS A 154 -9.18 -23.42 12.61
C LYS A 154 -10.64 -23.83 12.78
N GLY A 155 -11.37 -24.07 11.69
CA GLY A 155 -12.75 -24.55 11.74
C GLY A 155 -12.91 -25.96 12.33
N LYS A 156 -11.88 -26.81 12.25
CA LYS A 156 -11.88 -28.16 12.84
C LYS A 156 -11.64 -28.19 14.36
N HIS A 157 -11.12 -27.11 14.94
CA HIS A 157 -10.87 -27.00 16.39
C HIS A 157 -12.00 -26.28 17.15
N ALA A 158 -13.10 -25.92 16.47
CA ALA A 158 -14.26 -25.23 17.05
C ALA A 158 -15.49 -26.15 17.25
N VAL A 159 -15.29 -27.48 17.27
CA VAL A 159 -16.32 -28.49 17.56
C VAL A 159 -15.96 -29.22 18.85
#